data_AF-X0LJS2-F1
#
_entry.id   AF-X0LJS2-F1
#
_cell.length_a   1.000
_cell.length_b   1.000
_cell.length_c   1.000
_cell.angle_alpha   90.00
_cell.angle_beta   90.00
_cell.angle_gamma   90.00
#
_symmetry.space_group_name_H-M   'P 1'
#
loop_
_entity.id
_entity.type
_entity.pdbx_description
1 polymer ?
#
loop_
_entity_poly.entity_id
_entity_poly.type
_entity_poly.pdbx_seq_one_letter_code
_entity_poly.pdbx_strand_id
1 'polypeptide(L)'
;MISEEWCILGRIKYGRRKYFSCQGDSGASIMGNDGRVAAMLTDSTQDDDQGSNTGIHHISYATPIEWLLEDIRGHGYDLAGWAEKFLLNISTIV
;
A
#
# COMPACT_ATOMS: atom_id res chain seq x y z
N MET A 1 16.79 12.62 3.75
CA MET A 1 16.57 11.21 3.38
C MET A 1 15.36 11.22 2.47
N ILE A 2 15.50 10.82 1.20
CA ILE A 2 14.36 10.73 0.27
C ILE A 2 13.85 9.31 0.41
N SER A 3 12.58 9.15 0.77
CA SER A 3 11.93 7.85 0.81
C SER A 3 11.28 7.51 -0.52
N GLU A 4 11.63 6.36 -1.07
CA GLU A 4 11.07 5.86 -2.31
C GLU A 4 9.78 5.10 -1.97
N GLU A 5 8.63 5.74 -2.21
CA GLU A 5 7.32 5.11 -2.11
C GLU A 5 6.82 4.67 -3.49
N TRP A 6 5.99 3.64 -3.52
CA TRP A 6 5.28 3.25 -4.72
C TRP A 6 4.08 4.15 -4.94
N CYS A 7 4.02 4.74 -6.14
CA CYS A 7 2.88 5.48 -6.64
C CYS A 7 2.04 4.56 -7.53
N ILE A 8 0.87 4.18 -7.06
CA ILE A 8 0.02 3.17 -7.69
C ILE A 8 -1.19 3.83 -8.33
N LEU A 9 -1.36 3.50 -9.60
CA LEU A 9 -2.44 3.96 -10.43
C LEU A 9 -3.47 2.84 -10.60
N GLY A 10 -4.73 3.18 -10.34
CA GLY A 10 -5.82 2.24 -10.54
C GLY A 10 -6.05 1.87 -12.01
N ARG A 11 -6.71 0.72 -12.23
CA ARG A 11 -6.92 0.15 -13.56
C ARG A 11 -7.94 0.95 -14.37
N ILE A 12 -7.69 1.11 -15.67
CA ILE A 12 -8.67 1.64 -16.63
C ILE A 12 -9.60 0.50 -17.10
N LYS A 13 -10.92 0.70 -16.95
CA LYS A 13 -11.97 -0.19 -17.46
C LYS A 13 -13.07 0.65 -18.13
N TYR A 14 -13.41 0.32 -19.38
CA TYR A 14 -14.41 1.04 -20.19
C TYR A 14 -14.18 2.56 -20.27
N GLY A 15 -12.92 2.98 -20.47
CA GLY A 15 -12.56 4.39 -20.56
C GLY A 15 -12.58 5.16 -19.22
N ARG A 16 -12.89 4.50 -18.10
CA ARG A 16 -12.84 5.10 -16.75
C ARG A 16 -11.78 4.43 -15.89
N ARG A 17 -11.05 5.21 -15.11
CA ARG A 17 -10.10 4.68 -14.12
C ARG A 17 -10.86 4.29 -12.86
N LYS A 18 -10.75 3.03 -12.43
CA LYS A 18 -11.18 2.60 -11.10
C LYS A 18 -10.10 2.92 -10.09
N TYR A 19 -10.49 3.18 -8.85
CA TYR A 19 -9.54 3.37 -7.75
C TYR A 19 -8.80 2.07 -7.44
N PHE A 20 -7.54 2.19 -7.03
CA PHE A 20 -6.77 1.05 -6.55
C PHE A 20 -7.13 0.73 -5.10
N SER A 21 -7.28 1.77 -4.27
CA SER A 21 -7.75 1.70 -2.89
C SER A 21 -8.82 2.76 -2.61
N CYS A 22 -9.46 2.66 -1.45
CA CYS A 22 -10.37 3.67 -0.92
C CYS A 22 -10.11 4.04 0.53
N GLN A 23 -10.81 5.09 1.00
CA GLN A 23 -10.80 5.45 2.41
C GLN A 23 -11.11 4.23 3.29
N GLY A 24 -10.24 4.00 4.28
CA GLY A 24 -10.30 2.83 5.15
C GLY A 24 -9.30 1.71 4.78
N ASP A 25 -8.70 1.75 3.60
CA ASP A 25 -7.74 0.72 3.17
C ASP A 25 -6.30 0.98 3.70
N SER A 26 -6.03 2.11 4.36
CA SER A 26 -4.71 2.40 4.93
C SER A 26 -4.24 1.27 5.85
N GLY A 27 -3.01 0.80 5.65
CA GLY A 27 -2.45 -0.36 6.35
C GLY A 27 -2.70 -1.70 5.63
N ALA A 28 -3.51 -1.74 4.56
CA ALA A 28 -3.72 -2.95 3.79
C ALA A 28 -2.42 -3.45 3.14
N SER A 29 -2.23 -4.78 3.15
CA SER A 29 -1.12 -5.42 2.47
C SER A 29 -1.37 -5.52 0.96
N ILE A 30 -0.41 -5.08 0.16
CA ILE A 30 -0.38 -5.29 -1.28
C ILE A 30 0.38 -6.60 -1.55
N MET A 31 -0.30 -7.53 -2.21
CA MET A 31 0.26 -8.86 -2.51
C MET A 31 0.86 -8.88 -3.92
N GLY A 32 2.07 -9.43 -4.03
CA GLY A 32 2.69 -9.77 -5.30
C GLY A 32 2.05 -10.99 -5.96
N ASN A 33 2.37 -11.22 -7.23
CA ASN A 33 1.87 -12.37 -7.99
C ASN A 33 2.34 -13.72 -7.44
N ASP A 34 3.39 -13.74 -6.63
CA ASP A 34 3.93 -14.92 -5.95
C ASP A 34 3.22 -15.20 -4.62
N GLY A 35 2.21 -14.40 -4.25
CA GLY A 35 1.48 -14.53 -3.00
C GLY A 35 2.22 -13.98 -1.78
N ARG A 36 3.31 -13.24 -1.96
CA ARG A 36 4.02 -12.56 -0.86
C ARG A 36 3.56 -11.11 -0.73
N VAL A 37 3.66 -10.56 0.48
CA VAL A 37 3.46 -9.11 0.68
C VAL A 37 4.59 -8.36 -0.02
N ALA A 38 4.23 -7.44 -0.91
CA ALA A 38 5.16 -6.61 -1.67
C ALA A 38 5.25 -5.18 -1.10
N ALA A 39 4.15 -4.66 -0.57
CA ALA A 39 4.10 -3.33 0.00
C ALA A 39 2.93 -3.20 1.00
N MET A 40 2.91 -2.12 1.77
CA MET A 40 1.81 -1.74 2.64
C MET A 40 1.24 -0.40 2.16
N LEU A 41 -0.08 -0.33 1.99
CA LEU A 41 -0.76 0.89 1.59
C LEU A 41 -0.65 1.94 2.71
N THR A 42 -0.15 3.12 2.39
CA THR A 42 0.00 4.22 3.36
C THR A 42 -1.14 5.22 3.24
N ASP A 43 -1.41 5.67 2.02
CA ASP A 43 -2.40 6.70 1.76
C ASP A 43 -3.04 6.56 0.38
N SER A 44 -4.13 7.26 0.14
CA SER A 44 -4.69 7.42 -1.19
C SER A 44 -5.43 8.74 -1.34
N THR A 45 -5.22 9.39 -2.48
CA THR A 45 -5.99 10.59 -2.83
C THR A 45 -7.31 10.18 -3.47
N GLN A 46 -8.40 10.55 -2.80
CA GLN A 46 -9.75 10.47 -3.34
C GLN A 46 -10.28 11.89 -3.48
N ASP A 47 -10.01 12.54 -4.61
CA ASP A 47 -10.73 13.76 -4.94
C ASP A 47 -12.11 13.38 -5.51
N ASP A 48 -13.16 13.74 -4.79
CA ASP A 48 -14.56 13.63 -5.25
C ASP A 48 -14.91 14.64 -6.36
N ASP A 49 -13.92 15.40 -6.83
CA ASP A 49 -14.15 16.58 -7.66
C ASP A 49 -14.31 16.19 -9.13
N GLN A 50 -15.56 16.09 -9.58
CA GLN A 50 -15.97 15.88 -10.97
C GLN A 50 -15.58 17.03 -11.93
N GLY A 51 -14.75 17.99 -11.51
CA GLY A 51 -14.55 19.28 -12.19
C GLY A 51 -13.17 19.56 -12.79
N SER A 52 -12.13 18.77 -12.50
CA SER A 52 -10.76 19.13 -12.91
C SER A 52 -10.31 18.42 -14.19
N ASN A 53 -10.01 19.19 -15.24
CA ASN A 53 -9.64 18.74 -16.58
C ASN A 53 -8.17 18.25 -16.71
N THR A 54 -7.56 17.75 -15.63
CA THR A 54 -6.13 17.38 -15.61
C THR A 54 -5.87 15.99 -15.03
N GLY A 55 -5.97 14.97 -15.88
CA GLY A 55 -4.97 13.88 -15.95
C GLY A 55 -5.07 12.72 -14.95
N ILE A 56 -4.87 12.93 -13.65
CA ILE A 56 -4.71 11.83 -12.67
C ILE A 56 -5.17 12.30 -11.28
N HIS A 57 -6.41 11.99 -10.91
CA HIS A 57 -7.01 12.42 -9.62
C HIS A 57 -6.98 11.35 -8.52
N HIS A 58 -6.46 10.16 -8.82
CA HIS A 58 -6.51 9.02 -7.91
C HIS A 58 -5.19 8.26 -7.91
N ILE A 59 -4.42 8.50 -6.86
CA ILE A 59 -3.12 7.89 -6.61
C ILE A 59 -3.18 7.21 -5.25
N SER A 60 -2.74 5.96 -5.22
CA SER A 60 -2.50 5.23 -3.98
C SER A 60 -1.00 5.21 -3.71
N TYR A 61 -0.60 5.47 -2.48
CA TYR A 61 0.78 5.42 -2.02
C TYR A 61 1.00 4.17 -1.18
N ALA A 62 2.15 3.53 -1.38
CA ALA A 62 2.52 2.35 -0.61
C ALA A 62 4.00 2.34 -0.28
N THR A 63 4.32 1.94 0.96
CA THR A 63 5.68 1.70 1.40
C THR A 63 6.10 0.27 0.99
N PRO A 64 7.23 0.10 0.28
CA PRO A 64 7.75 -1.22 -0.05
C PRO A 64 8.01 -2.05 1.21
N ILE A 65 7.76 -3.37 1.16
CA ILE A 65 7.90 -4.22 2.34
C ILE A 65 9.36 -4.30 2.83
N GLU A 66 10.32 -4.15 1.92
CA GLU A 66 11.76 -4.22 2.21
C GLU A 66 12.16 -3.18 3.26
N TRP A 67 11.61 -1.96 3.15
CA TRP A 67 11.84 -0.87 4.09
C TRP A 67 11.38 -1.24 5.50
N LEU A 68 10.17 -1.78 5.59
CA LEU A 68 9.62 -2.22 6.86
C LEU A 68 10.48 -3.35 7.47
N LEU A 69 10.91 -4.31 6.67
CA LEU A 69 11.77 -5.41 7.12
C LEU A 69 13.14 -4.92 7.59
N GLU A 70 13.71 -3.92 6.92
CA GLU A 70 14.96 -3.27 7.33
C GLU A 70 14.81 -2.55 8.66
N ASP A 71 13.73 -1.79 8.85
CA ASP A 71 13.42 -1.12 10.12
C ASP A 71 13.28 -2.14 11.26
N ILE A 72 12.55 -3.24 11.04
CA ILE A 72 12.37 -4.30 12.04
C ILE A 72 13.71 -4.92 12.42
N ARG A 73 14.56 -5.24 11.44
CA ARG A 73 15.92 -5.75 11.67
C ARG A 73 16.79 -4.75 12.42
N GLY A 74 16.70 -3.46 12.08
CA GLY A 74 17.43 -2.37 12.73
C GLY A 74 17.09 -2.24 14.22
N HIS A 75 15.88 -2.64 14.62
CA HIS A 75 15.44 -2.69 16.02
C HIS A 75 15.78 -4.00 16.75
N GLY A 76 16.51 -4.93 16.10
CA GLY A 76 16.96 -6.18 16.71
C GLY A 76 15.92 -7.28 16.80
N TYR A 77 14.80 -7.15 16.07
CA TYR A 77 13.80 -8.23 15.99
C TYR A 77 14.20 -9.27 14.94
N ASP A 78 14.06 -10.55 15.31
CA ASP A 78 14.20 -11.66 14.37
C ASP A 78 12.96 -11.75 13.45
N LEU A 79 13.19 -11.72 12.15
CA LEU A 79 12.15 -11.83 11.13
C LEU A 79 11.51 -13.22 11.08
N ALA A 80 12.22 -14.26 11.53
CA ALA A 80 11.73 -15.65 11.46
C ALA A 80 10.44 -15.86 12.28
N GLY A 81 10.27 -15.15 13.40
CA GLY A 81 9.04 -15.17 14.22
C GLY A 81 8.08 -14.02 13.93
N TRP A 82 8.44 -13.10 13.04
CA TRP A 82 7.69 -11.87 12.77
C TRP A 82 6.65 -12.05 11.69
N ALA A 83 6.91 -12.87 10.67
CA ALA A 83 5.96 -13.14 9.59
C ALA A 83 4.63 -13.73 10.10
N GLU A 84 4.67 -14.68 11.04
CA GLU A 84 3.45 -15.23 11.68
C GLU A 84 2.73 -14.16 12.51
N LYS A 85 3.46 -13.38 13.32
CA LYS A 85 2.86 -12.35 14.20
C LYS A 85 2.32 -11.15 13.44
N PHE A 86 2.94 -10.76 12.32
CA PHE A 86 2.54 -9.61 11.52
C PHE A 86 1.28 -9.91 10.71
N LEU A 87 1.17 -11.11 10.13
CA LEU A 87 -0.06 -11.58 9.48
C LEU A 87 -1.21 -11.75 10.48
N LEU A 88 -0.91 -12.20 11.71
CA LEU A 88 -1.89 -12.25 12.80
C LEU A 88 -2.34 -10.86 13.29
N ASN A 89 -1.45 -9.87 13.33
CA ASN A 89 -1.83 -8.51 13.75
C ASN A 89 -2.55 -7.71 12.65
N ILE A 90 -2.19 -7.87 11.37
CA ILE A 90 -2.96 -7.25 10.26
C ILE A 90 -4.39 -7.80 10.21
N SER A 91 -4.59 -9.10 10.45
CA SER A 91 -5.94 -9.69 10.52
C SER A 91 -6.74 -9.31 11.76
N THR A 92 -6.10 -8.72 12.78
CA THR A 92 -6.76 -8.26 14.02
C THR A 92 -7.13 -6.76 13.97
N ILE A 93 -6.62 -6.01 12.98
CA ILE A 93 -6.91 -4.57 12.78
C ILE A 93 -8.08 -4.36 11.77
N VAL A 94 -8.72 -5.43 11.29
CA VAL A 94 -9.93 -5.36 10.44
C VAL A 94 -11.20 -5.57 11.25
#